data_AF-A0A4V3D9G4-F1
#
_entry.id   AF-A0A4V3D9G4-F1
#
_cell.length_a   1.000
_cell.length_b   1.000
_cell.length_c   1.000
_cell.angle_alpha   90.00
_cell.angle_beta   90.00
_cell.angle_gamma   90.00
#
_symmetry.space_group_name_H-M   'P 1'
#
loop_
_entity.id
_entity.type
_entity.pdbx_description
1 polymer ?
#
loop_
_entity_poly.entity_id
_entity_poly.type
_entity_poly.pdbx_seq_one_letter_code
_entity_poly.pdbx_strand_id
1 'polypeptide(L)'
;MSTKHRAWGWATGHGAACLIGRDSLGGMGSMVKRGHWRESDGSPMKTADARDIWAEEAYSLLVDVARTYHAVITYKELAEKVQKTSGIRTSALLRNWIGAVLGVVVREAHRRGDPPLTALVVHSDDGMVGEGYKEVLWVAGEPPLEDVFEREHHAAEARLACYRRFGATLPPDGGTAALAPRLQATVERRRRAGPRAAGRCPFLPVILTFSGSQRRLRPRKGQDHREERTSWTQAPRTGPVTCVHGRPVVRAATGFGPV
;
A
#
# COMPACT_ATOMS: atom_id res chain seq x y z
N MET A 1 36.72 11.81 -8.82
CA MET A 1 35.90 12.43 -7.74
C MET A 1 35.31 11.29 -6.93
N SER A 2 35.68 11.26 -5.65
CA SER A 2 35.60 10.11 -4.75
C SER A 2 34.30 10.18 -3.93
N THR A 3 33.42 9.20 -4.10
CA THR A 3 32.19 9.08 -3.31
C THR A 3 32.33 7.91 -2.34
N LYS A 4 32.38 8.27 -1.07
CA LYS A 4 32.60 7.42 0.10
C LYS A 4 31.50 6.37 0.23
N HIS A 5 31.84 5.10 0.02
CA HIS A 5 31.09 3.97 0.55
C HIS A 5 31.25 3.95 2.08
N ARG A 6 30.18 4.25 2.82
CA ARG A 6 30.12 3.91 4.25
C ARG A 6 29.77 2.44 4.35
N ALA A 7 30.81 1.63 4.51
CA ALA A 7 30.72 0.26 4.99
C ALA A 7 30.19 0.26 6.42
N TRP A 8 29.07 -0.41 6.65
CA TRP A 8 28.62 -0.78 7.99
C TRP A 8 29.26 -2.14 8.31
N GLY A 9 30.40 -2.09 9.01
CA GLY A 9 31.20 -3.26 9.36
C GLY A 9 30.45 -4.15 10.35
N TRP A 10 30.36 -5.43 10.01
CA TRP A 10 29.90 -6.47 10.91
C TRP A 10 31.02 -6.80 11.89
N ALA A 11 30.76 -6.72 13.19
CA ALA A 11 31.67 -7.19 14.23
C ALA A 11 31.46 -8.69 14.46
N THR A 12 32.35 -9.52 13.93
CA THR A 12 32.47 -10.94 14.25
C THR A 12 33.19 -11.10 15.60
N GLY A 13 32.45 -11.45 16.64
CA GLY A 13 32.99 -11.85 17.94
C GLY A 13 32.98 -13.36 18.11
N HIS A 14 34.14 -14.00 18.04
CA HIS A 14 34.37 -15.37 18.48
C HIS A 14 34.48 -15.46 20.01
N GLY A 15 33.95 -16.55 20.57
CA GLY A 15 34.47 -17.13 21.82
C GLY A 15 33.44 -17.29 22.94
N ALA A 16 32.93 -18.52 23.11
CA ALA A 16 33.09 -19.29 24.35
C ALA A 16 32.26 -20.58 24.25
N ALA A 17 32.97 -21.71 24.19
CA ALA A 17 32.43 -23.00 24.54
C ALA A 17 32.12 -23.02 26.05
N CYS A 18 30.93 -23.48 26.42
CA CYS A 18 30.70 -24.00 27.77
C CYS A 18 29.88 -25.28 27.67
N LEU A 19 30.49 -26.33 28.19
CA LEU A 19 30.02 -27.70 28.24
C LEU A 19 28.98 -27.90 29.36
N ILE A 20 28.05 -28.82 29.08
CA ILE A 20 27.33 -29.72 30.00
C ILE A 20 26.24 -29.10 30.90
N GLY A 21 25.04 -29.64 30.71
CA GLY A 21 23.88 -29.49 31.60
C GLY A 21 22.71 -30.29 31.05
N ARG A 22 22.85 -31.63 31.03
CA ARG A 22 21.79 -32.57 30.70
C ARG A 22 20.96 -32.74 31.96
N ASP A 23 19.74 -32.22 32.01
CA ASP A 23 18.68 -32.69 32.90
C ASP A 23 17.28 -32.19 32.51
N SER A 24 16.32 -33.05 32.80
CA SER A 24 14.86 -32.84 32.89
C SER A 24 14.02 -32.81 31.61
N LEU A 25 13.54 -34.02 31.30
CA LEU A 25 12.21 -34.28 30.78
C LEU A 25 11.16 -33.58 31.65
N GLY A 26 10.57 -32.50 31.11
CA GLY A 26 9.41 -31.82 31.68
C GLY A 26 8.57 -31.28 30.55
N GLY A 27 7.33 -31.76 30.42
CA GLY A 27 6.41 -31.39 29.35
C GLY A 27 6.23 -29.88 29.26
N MET A 28 6.74 -29.28 28.19
CA MET A 28 6.49 -27.88 27.87
C MET A 28 5.26 -27.81 26.98
N GLY A 29 4.10 -27.53 27.60
CA GLY A 29 3.02 -26.86 26.89
C GLY A 29 3.61 -25.63 26.20
N SER A 30 3.50 -25.58 24.87
CA SER A 30 3.92 -24.46 24.04
C SER A 30 3.27 -23.19 24.60
N MET A 31 4.00 -22.43 25.41
CA MET A 31 3.58 -21.10 25.81
C MET A 31 3.54 -20.29 24.52
N VAL A 32 2.33 -19.96 24.06
CA VAL A 32 2.12 -19.15 22.86
C VAL A 32 2.89 -17.84 23.07
N LYS A 33 4.05 -17.71 22.44
CA LYS A 33 4.87 -16.51 22.50
C LYS A 33 4.04 -15.36 21.91
N ARG A 34 3.64 -14.41 22.75
CA ARG A 34 2.87 -13.24 22.34
C ARG A 34 3.85 -12.10 22.05
N GLY A 35 3.63 -11.39 20.95
CA GLY A 35 4.39 -10.17 20.61
C GLY A 35 5.47 -10.43 19.54
N HIS A 36 6.64 -9.80 19.72
CA HIS A 36 7.81 -9.95 18.85
C HIS A 36 8.95 -10.54 19.66
N TRP A 37 9.66 -11.50 19.09
CA TRP A 37 10.78 -12.14 19.76
C TRP A 37 11.88 -12.50 18.76
N ARG A 38 13.11 -12.53 19.25
CA ARG A 38 14.25 -13.00 18.48
C ARG A 38 14.27 -14.54 18.44
N GLU A 39 14.55 -15.11 17.28
CA GLU A 39 14.55 -16.56 17.04
C GLU A 39 15.74 -17.26 17.70
N SER A 40 16.89 -16.57 17.82
CA SER A 40 18.12 -17.15 18.37
C SER A 40 18.06 -17.45 19.87
N ASP A 41 17.44 -16.57 20.66
CA ASP A 41 17.43 -16.64 22.13
C ASP A 41 16.01 -16.60 22.72
N GLY A 42 15.00 -16.31 21.92
CA GLY A 42 13.62 -16.16 22.37
C GLY A 42 13.35 -14.85 23.13
N SER A 43 14.30 -13.92 23.18
CA SER A 43 14.18 -12.67 23.93
C SER A 43 13.04 -11.81 23.36
N PRO A 44 12.18 -11.22 24.21
CA PRO A 44 11.12 -10.34 23.76
C PRO A 44 11.70 -9.04 23.19
N MET A 45 11.04 -8.51 22.16
CA MET A 45 11.45 -7.30 21.46
C MET A 45 10.32 -6.28 21.43
N LYS A 46 10.66 -5.00 21.56
CA LYS A 46 9.68 -3.93 21.41
C LYS A 46 9.21 -3.86 19.95
N THR A 47 7.93 -3.54 19.77
CA THR A 47 7.32 -3.42 18.43
C THR A 47 8.01 -2.39 17.55
N ALA A 48 8.45 -1.26 18.11
CA ALA A 48 9.16 -0.22 17.36
C ALA A 48 10.49 -0.74 16.82
N ASP A 49 11.33 -1.33 17.69
CA ASP A 49 12.64 -1.86 17.30
C ASP A 49 12.49 -2.99 16.26
N ALA A 50 11.51 -3.88 16.44
CA ALA A 50 11.23 -4.94 15.47
C ALA A 50 10.81 -4.38 14.11
N ARG A 51 9.97 -3.33 14.09
CA ARG A 51 9.51 -2.66 12.87
C ARG A 51 10.67 -2.02 12.12
N ASP A 52 11.57 -1.35 12.83
CA ASP A 52 12.67 -0.61 12.20
C ASP A 52 13.67 -1.60 11.58
N ILE A 53 14.03 -2.69 12.27
CA ILE A 53 14.84 -3.78 11.70
C ILE A 53 14.15 -4.42 10.49
N TRP A 54 12.85 -4.71 10.59
CA TRP A 54 12.10 -5.26 9.47
C TRP A 54 12.04 -4.31 8.28
N ALA A 55 12.02 -2.99 8.49
CA ALA A 55 12.03 -2.01 7.41
C ALA A 55 13.38 -1.98 6.68
N GLU A 56 14.49 -2.08 7.42
CA GLU A 56 15.84 -2.16 6.84
C GLU A 56 16.02 -3.42 5.98
N GLU A 57 15.58 -4.56 6.50
CA GLU A 57 15.57 -5.84 5.79
C GLU A 57 14.64 -5.80 4.57
N ALA A 58 13.43 -5.26 4.74
CA ALA A 58 12.47 -5.11 3.64
C ALA A 58 13.01 -4.22 2.53
N TYR A 59 13.68 -3.11 2.87
CA TYR A 59 14.31 -2.23 1.89
C TYR A 59 15.33 -3.01 1.04
N SER A 60 16.23 -3.73 1.71
CA SER A 60 17.29 -4.50 1.03
C SER A 60 16.71 -5.58 0.12
N LEU A 61 15.71 -6.32 0.60
CA LEU A 61 15.00 -7.32 -0.20
C LEU A 61 14.28 -6.72 -1.42
N LEU A 62 13.68 -5.55 -1.28
CA LEU A 62 12.98 -4.89 -2.39
C LEU A 62 13.96 -4.36 -3.44
N VAL A 63 15.13 -3.88 -3.02
CA VAL A 63 16.22 -3.54 -3.96
C VAL A 63 16.65 -4.77 -4.75
N ASP A 64 16.80 -5.93 -4.11
CA ASP A 64 17.15 -7.16 -4.81
C ASP A 64 16.06 -7.61 -5.79
N VAL A 65 14.79 -7.47 -5.43
CA VAL A 65 13.67 -7.71 -6.36
C VAL A 65 13.72 -6.73 -7.54
N ALA A 66 14.03 -5.45 -7.29
CA ALA A 66 14.14 -4.42 -8.32
C ALA A 66 15.30 -4.65 -9.31
N ARG A 67 16.25 -5.55 -9.03
CA ARG A 67 17.31 -5.93 -9.97
C ARG A 67 16.82 -6.88 -11.07
N THR A 68 15.62 -7.44 -10.93
CA THR A 68 15.06 -8.35 -11.92
C THR A 68 13.88 -7.66 -12.61
N TYR A 69 13.98 -7.51 -13.93
CA TYR A 69 12.94 -6.86 -14.72
C TYR A 69 11.61 -7.63 -14.62
N HIS A 70 10.50 -6.89 -14.41
CA HIS A 70 9.16 -7.43 -14.13
C HIS A 70 9.02 -8.31 -12.88
N ALA A 71 10.03 -8.37 -12.02
CA ALA A 71 9.87 -9.07 -10.75
C ALA A 71 9.00 -8.27 -9.77
N VAL A 72 8.07 -8.97 -9.14
CA VAL A 72 7.21 -8.46 -8.07
C VAL A 72 7.25 -9.44 -6.91
N ILE A 73 6.94 -8.97 -5.70
CA ILE A 73 6.86 -9.80 -4.51
C ILE A 73 5.50 -9.62 -3.85
N THR A 74 4.94 -10.71 -3.31
CA THR A 74 3.69 -10.60 -2.58
C THR A 74 3.89 -10.13 -1.15
N TYR A 75 2.87 -9.52 -0.54
CA TYR A 75 2.90 -9.18 0.89
C TYR A 75 3.29 -10.37 1.78
N LYS A 76 2.78 -11.57 1.45
CA LYS A 76 3.08 -12.80 2.19
C LYS A 76 4.55 -13.19 2.07
N GLU A 77 5.08 -13.23 0.86
CA GLU A 77 6.48 -13.58 0.62
C GLU A 77 7.44 -12.56 1.25
N LEU A 78 7.12 -11.26 1.17
CA LEU A 78 7.91 -10.22 1.82
C LEU A 78 7.93 -10.43 3.34
N ALA A 79 6.76 -10.65 3.95
CA ALA A 79 6.66 -10.85 5.39
C ALA A 79 7.41 -12.09 5.87
N GLU A 80 7.36 -13.18 5.11
CA GLU A 80 8.10 -14.42 5.40
C GLU A 80 9.61 -14.21 5.27
N LYS A 81 10.07 -13.56 4.18
CA LYS A 81 11.49 -13.28 3.96
C LYS A 81 12.05 -12.35 5.03
N VAL A 82 11.37 -11.26 5.35
CA VAL A 82 11.82 -10.28 6.36
C VAL A 82 11.92 -10.92 7.75
N GLN A 83 10.95 -11.74 8.17
CA GLN A 83 11.06 -12.46 9.44
C GLN A 83 12.20 -13.48 9.44
N LYS A 84 12.43 -14.15 8.29
CA LYS A 84 13.50 -15.13 8.15
C LYS A 84 14.89 -14.49 8.15
N THR A 85 15.10 -13.38 7.45
CA THR A 85 16.42 -12.72 7.36
C THR A 85 16.75 -11.96 8.64
N SER A 86 15.78 -11.26 9.24
CA SER A 86 15.97 -10.57 10.52
C SER A 86 16.15 -11.49 11.72
N GLY A 87 15.71 -12.76 11.62
CA GLY A 87 15.61 -13.66 12.76
C GLY A 87 14.64 -13.19 13.84
N ILE A 88 13.67 -12.33 13.49
CA ILE A 88 12.63 -11.83 14.41
C ILE A 88 11.30 -12.41 13.97
N ARG A 89 10.59 -13.05 14.90
CA ARG A 89 9.30 -13.68 14.69
C ARG A 89 8.19 -12.92 15.39
N THR A 90 6.97 -13.08 14.89
CA THR A 90 5.77 -12.55 15.54
C THR A 90 4.58 -13.48 15.42
N SER A 91 3.71 -13.44 16.42
CA SER A 91 2.39 -14.07 16.39
C SER A 91 1.31 -13.15 15.81
N ALA A 92 1.64 -11.89 15.51
CA ALA A 92 0.68 -10.91 15.00
C ALA A 92 0.31 -11.17 13.54
N LEU A 93 -0.96 -10.94 13.20
CA LEU A 93 -1.45 -11.07 11.83
C LEU A 93 -0.76 -10.07 10.91
N LEU A 94 -0.38 -10.53 9.71
CA LEU A 94 0.40 -9.78 8.71
C LEU A 94 -0.11 -8.35 8.50
N ARG A 95 -1.43 -8.19 8.31
CA ARG A 95 -2.07 -6.88 8.05
C ARG A 95 -1.86 -5.86 9.17
N ASN A 96 -1.60 -6.31 10.40
CA ASN A 96 -1.47 -5.43 11.56
C ASN A 96 -0.09 -4.76 11.64
N TRP A 97 0.93 -5.30 10.96
CA TRP A 97 2.30 -4.81 11.09
C TRP A 97 2.99 -4.50 9.75
N ILE A 98 2.65 -5.20 8.66
CA ILE A 98 3.35 -5.02 7.38
C ILE A 98 3.18 -3.59 6.83
N GLY A 99 2.00 -2.99 7.01
CA GLY A 99 1.74 -1.63 6.55
C GLY A 99 2.64 -0.61 7.25
N ALA A 100 2.84 -0.76 8.57
CA ALA A 100 3.71 0.12 9.34
C ALA A 100 5.19 -0.02 8.91
N VAL A 101 5.63 -1.24 8.58
CA VAL A 101 6.98 -1.49 8.03
C VAL A 101 7.12 -0.82 6.66
N LEU A 102 6.14 -1.02 5.75
CA LEU A 102 6.17 -0.43 4.42
C LEU A 102 6.16 1.10 4.45
N GLY A 103 5.45 1.73 5.39
CA GLY A 103 5.49 3.18 5.55
C GLY A 103 6.87 3.72 5.93
N VAL A 104 7.64 2.98 6.72
CA VAL A 104 9.05 3.32 7.00
C VAL A 104 9.88 3.19 5.72
N VAL A 105 9.68 2.12 4.93
CA VAL A 105 10.38 1.92 3.64
C VAL A 105 10.06 3.04 2.64
N VAL A 106 8.79 3.49 2.55
CA VAL A 106 8.40 4.60 1.66
C VAL A 106 9.16 5.87 2.03
N ARG A 107 9.17 6.24 3.31
CA ARG A 107 9.90 7.43 3.79
C ARG A 107 11.40 7.30 3.53
N GLU A 108 11.96 6.12 3.73
CA GLU A 108 13.38 5.88 3.52
C GLU A 108 13.79 5.93 2.05
N ALA A 109 12.99 5.34 1.15
CA ALA A 109 13.20 5.43 -0.29
C ALA A 109 13.12 6.89 -0.76
N HIS A 110 12.10 7.63 -0.31
CA HIS A 110 11.94 9.04 -0.63
C HIS A 110 13.12 9.89 -0.12
N ARG A 111 13.58 9.65 1.12
CA ARG A 111 14.75 10.33 1.71
C ARG A 111 16.03 10.12 0.90
N ARG A 112 16.16 8.96 0.23
CA ARG A 112 17.30 8.62 -0.63
C ARG A 112 17.14 9.13 -2.07
N GLY A 113 15.98 9.67 -2.43
CA GLY A 113 15.64 10.00 -3.81
C GLY A 113 15.50 8.76 -4.69
N ASP A 114 15.23 7.60 -4.09
CA ASP A 114 14.97 6.36 -4.81
C ASP A 114 13.47 6.27 -5.17
N PRO A 115 13.13 5.62 -6.29
CA PRO A 115 11.74 5.38 -6.66
C PRO A 115 11.05 4.51 -5.60
N PRO A 116 9.71 4.59 -5.48
CA PRO A 116 9.01 3.94 -4.39
C PRO A 116 9.01 2.41 -4.56
N LEU A 117 9.94 1.76 -3.84
CA LEU A 117 10.14 0.31 -3.82
C LEU A 117 8.88 -0.48 -3.44
N THR A 118 7.97 0.15 -2.67
CA THR A 118 6.69 -0.45 -2.29
C THR A 118 5.75 -0.69 -3.46
N ALA A 119 6.00 -0.10 -4.64
CA ALA A 119 5.30 -0.43 -5.88
C ALA A 119 5.49 -1.90 -6.31
N LEU A 120 6.59 -2.54 -5.90
CA LEU A 120 6.89 -3.95 -6.20
C LEU A 120 6.08 -4.93 -5.33
N VAL A 121 5.44 -4.44 -4.26
CA VAL A 121 4.68 -5.26 -3.32
C VAL A 121 3.23 -5.32 -3.78
N VAL A 122 2.76 -6.54 -4.07
CA VAL A 122 1.40 -6.77 -4.59
C VAL A 122 0.63 -7.77 -3.74
N HIS A 123 -0.68 -7.72 -3.82
CA HIS A 123 -1.55 -8.74 -3.25
C HIS A 123 -1.41 -10.06 -4.02
N SER A 124 -1.46 -11.18 -3.27
CA SER A 124 -1.37 -12.50 -3.87
C SER A 124 -2.60 -12.81 -4.75
N ASP A 125 -3.77 -12.28 -4.40
CA ASP A 125 -5.04 -12.67 -5.00
C ASP A 125 -5.29 -12.00 -6.36
N ASP A 126 -5.20 -10.67 -6.42
CA ASP A 126 -5.49 -9.86 -7.62
C ASP A 126 -4.22 -9.33 -8.33
N GLY A 127 -3.06 -9.33 -7.66
CA GLY A 127 -1.82 -8.74 -8.16
C GLY A 127 -1.78 -7.22 -8.10
N MET A 128 -2.74 -6.57 -7.43
CA MET A 128 -2.80 -5.11 -7.27
C MET A 128 -1.92 -4.64 -6.11
N VAL A 129 -1.54 -3.36 -6.12
CA VAL A 129 -0.98 -2.67 -4.96
C VAL A 129 -2.07 -2.38 -3.94
N GLY A 130 -1.73 -2.53 -2.65
CA GLY A 130 -2.69 -2.29 -1.59
C GLY A 130 -3.00 -0.81 -1.36
N GLU A 131 -4.04 -0.54 -0.57
CA GLU A 131 -4.45 0.81 -0.17
C GLU A 131 -3.32 1.62 0.48
N GLY A 132 -2.37 0.93 1.14
CA GLY A 132 -1.17 1.55 1.70
C GLY A 132 -0.29 2.27 0.68
N TYR A 133 -0.47 2.03 -0.62
CA TYR A 133 0.25 2.75 -1.67
C TYR A 133 -0.03 4.26 -1.66
N LYS A 134 -1.15 4.72 -1.09
CA LYS A 134 -1.43 6.15 -0.90
C LYS A 134 -0.35 6.90 -0.10
N GLU A 135 0.39 6.19 0.76
CA GLU A 135 1.51 6.79 1.51
C GLU A 135 2.64 7.23 0.58
N VAL A 136 2.83 6.57 -0.57
CA VAL A 136 3.81 6.96 -1.59
C VAL A 136 3.48 8.35 -2.15
N LEU A 137 2.24 8.55 -2.58
CA LEU A 137 1.76 9.82 -3.13
C LEU A 137 1.83 10.91 -2.07
N TRP A 138 1.37 10.60 -0.84
CA TRP A 138 1.43 11.53 0.28
C TRP A 138 2.86 12.01 0.59
N VAL A 139 3.82 11.08 0.65
CA VAL A 139 5.22 11.40 0.92
C VAL A 139 5.85 12.18 -0.24
N ALA A 140 5.44 11.92 -1.49
CA ALA A 140 5.86 12.69 -2.66
C ALA A 140 5.22 14.09 -2.75
N GLY A 141 4.21 14.39 -1.92
CA GLY A 141 3.43 15.64 -2.01
C GLY A 141 2.43 15.65 -3.17
N GLU A 142 2.07 14.48 -3.68
CA GLU A 142 1.13 14.29 -4.77
C GLU A 142 -0.30 14.02 -4.25
N PRO A 143 -1.34 14.37 -5.03
CA PRO A 143 -2.71 14.09 -4.64
C PRO A 143 -2.99 12.58 -4.56
N PRO A 144 -3.87 12.13 -3.66
CA PRO A 144 -4.24 10.72 -3.56
C PRO A 144 -5.02 10.28 -4.81
N LEU A 145 -4.74 9.05 -5.27
CA LEU A 145 -5.48 8.39 -6.35
C LEU A 145 -6.58 7.49 -5.76
N GLU A 146 -7.83 7.93 -5.91
CA GLU A 146 -9.02 7.19 -5.46
C GLU A 146 -9.36 6.04 -6.41
N ASP A 147 -9.12 6.22 -7.72
CA ASP A 147 -9.37 5.17 -8.70
C ASP A 147 -8.28 4.08 -8.64
N VAL A 148 -8.75 2.83 -8.63
CA VAL A 148 -7.89 1.65 -8.51
C VAL A 148 -7.02 1.47 -9.76
N PHE A 149 -7.55 1.74 -10.96
CA PHE A 149 -6.79 1.60 -12.20
C PHE A 149 -5.72 2.69 -12.34
N GLU A 150 -6.04 3.93 -11.98
CA GLU A 150 -5.05 5.02 -11.95
C GLU A 150 -3.91 4.70 -10.98
N ARG A 151 -4.25 4.18 -9.79
CA ARG A 151 -3.26 3.73 -8.81
C ARG A 151 -2.35 2.63 -9.34
N GLU A 152 -2.91 1.65 -10.05
CA GLU A 152 -2.12 0.59 -10.68
C GLU A 152 -1.22 1.10 -11.81
N HIS A 153 -1.68 2.08 -12.59
CA HIS A 153 -0.88 2.70 -13.63
C HIS A 153 0.33 3.43 -13.04
N HIS A 154 0.08 4.25 -12.01
CA HIS A 154 1.15 4.91 -11.26
C HIS A 154 2.12 3.89 -10.65
N ALA A 155 1.61 2.79 -10.08
CA ALA A 155 2.46 1.72 -9.57
C ALA A 155 3.30 1.05 -10.66
N ALA A 156 2.74 0.83 -11.86
CA ALA A 156 3.47 0.25 -12.99
C ALA A 156 4.63 1.15 -13.46
N GLU A 157 4.41 2.47 -13.52
CA GLU A 157 5.46 3.45 -13.82
C GLU A 157 6.54 3.48 -12.74
N ALA A 158 6.13 3.47 -11.46
CA ALA A 158 7.06 3.39 -10.34
C ALA A 158 7.91 2.11 -10.35
N ARG A 159 7.33 0.95 -10.71
CA ARG A 159 8.09 -0.30 -10.87
C ARG A 159 9.16 -0.16 -11.96
N LEU A 160 8.82 0.41 -13.11
CA LEU A 160 9.77 0.65 -14.19
C LEU A 160 10.91 1.58 -13.73
N ALA A 161 10.59 2.63 -12.97
CA ALA A 161 11.59 3.50 -12.38
C ALA A 161 12.52 2.74 -11.42
N CYS A 162 11.98 1.82 -10.60
CA CYS A 162 12.79 0.94 -9.75
C CYS A 162 13.76 0.08 -10.57
N TYR A 163 13.27 -0.59 -11.62
CA TYR A 163 14.11 -1.43 -12.47
C TYR A 163 15.25 -0.64 -13.13
N ARG A 164 14.95 0.58 -13.61
CA ARG A 164 15.96 1.49 -14.19
C ARG A 164 16.97 1.96 -13.15
N ARG A 165 16.53 2.31 -11.95
CA ARG A 165 17.38 2.81 -10.86
C ARG A 165 18.36 1.75 -10.35
N PHE A 166 17.88 0.52 -10.16
CA PHE A 166 18.66 -0.55 -9.53
C PHE A 166 19.37 -1.48 -10.53
N GLY A 167 19.35 -1.13 -11.81
CA GLY A 167 20.17 -1.77 -12.85
C GLY A 167 19.65 -3.13 -13.29
N ALA A 168 18.34 -3.30 -13.37
CA ALA A 168 17.77 -4.50 -13.97
C ALA A 168 18.18 -4.62 -15.44
N THR A 169 18.31 -5.85 -15.94
CA THR A 169 18.51 -6.11 -17.37
C THR A 169 17.23 -5.74 -18.12
N LEU A 170 17.23 -4.55 -18.71
CA LEU A 170 16.12 -4.00 -19.48
C LEU A 170 16.30 -4.35 -20.97
N PRO A 171 15.20 -4.46 -21.74
CA PRO A 171 15.29 -4.53 -23.19
C PRO A 171 15.92 -3.24 -23.78
N PRO A 172 16.41 -3.26 -25.03
CA PRO A 172 17.10 -2.12 -25.65
C PRO A 172 16.28 -0.81 -25.71
N ASP A 173 14.96 -0.90 -25.63
CA ASP A 173 14.03 0.23 -25.59
C ASP A 173 13.90 0.88 -24.20
N GLY A 174 14.60 0.35 -23.18
CA GLY A 174 14.56 0.83 -21.80
C GLY A 174 13.37 0.29 -21.00
N GLY A 175 12.65 -0.70 -21.52
CA GLY A 175 11.53 -1.37 -20.86
C GLY A 175 10.24 -0.56 -20.83
N THR A 176 9.12 -1.27 -20.68
CA THR A 176 7.76 -0.71 -20.64
C THR A 176 7.13 -0.93 -19.26
N ALA A 177 6.38 0.07 -18.79
CA ALA A 177 5.61 -0.05 -17.56
C ALA A 177 4.53 -1.12 -17.75
N ALA A 178 4.58 -2.17 -16.93
CA ALA A 178 3.63 -3.27 -17.01
C ALA A 178 2.86 -3.41 -15.69
N LEU A 179 1.59 -3.78 -15.83
CA LEU A 179 0.79 -4.26 -14.70
C LEU A 179 1.44 -5.52 -14.12
N ALA A 180 1.14 -5.82 -12.86
CA ALA A 180 1.65 -7.04 -12.25
C ALA A 180 1.20 -8.28 -13.06
N PRO A 181 2.00 -9.35 -13.15
CA PRO A 181 1.72 -10.47 -14.05
C PRO A 181 0.32 -11.09 -13.90
N ARG A 182 -0.19 -11.22 -12.66
CA ARG A 182 -1.54 -11.74 -12.39
C ARG A 182 -2.65 -10.80 -12.85
N LEU A 183 -2.47 -9.49 -12.64
CA LEU A 183 -3.41 -8.49 -13.10
C LEU A 183 -3.42 -8.42 -14.63
N GLN A 184 -2.24 -8.43 -15.25
CA GLN A 184 -2.10 -8.45 -16.70
C GLN A 184 -2.81 -9.68 -17.31
N ALA A 185 -2.57 -10.88 -16.77
CA ALA A 185 -3.25 -12.10 -17.22
C ALA A 185 -4.78 -12.02 -17.06
N THR A 186 -5.28 -11.36 -16.02
CA THR A 186 -6.71 -11.16 -15.79
C THR A 186 -7.31 -10.18 -16.81
N VAL A 187 -6.64 -9.06 -17.07
CA VAL A 187 -7.05 -8.08 -18.09
C VAL A 187 -7.06 -8.71 -19.48
N GLU A 188 -6.01 -9.47 -19.83
CA GLU A 188 -5.93 -10.18 -21.11
C GLU A 188 -7.04 -11.22 -21.27
N ARG A 189 -7.34 -11.99 -20.21
CA ARG A 189 -8.47 -12.93 -20.21
C ARG A 189 -9.80 -12.22 -20.45
N ARG A 190 -10.03 -11.09 -19.78
CA ARG A 190 -11.26 -10.29 -19.97
C ARG A 190 -11.37 -9.71 -21.38
N ARG A 191 -10.25 -9.26 -21.96
CA ARG A 191 -10.19 -8.78 -23.35
C ARG A 191 -10.52 -9.92 -24.34
N ARG A 192 -9.94 -11.11 -24.14
CA ARG A 192 -10.20 -12.29 -24.99
C ARG A 192 -11.63 -12.81 -24.88
N ALA A 193 -12.25 -12.71 -23.69
CA ALA A 193 -13.64 -13.12 -23.49
C ALA A 193 -14.65 -12.24 -24.23
N GLY A 194 -14.24 -11.04 -24.68
CA GLY A 194 -15.11 -10.04 -25.30
C GLY A 194 -16.18 -9.51 -24.34
N PRO A 195 -16.94 -8.47 -24.73
CA PRO A 195 -18.19 -8.18 -24.05
C PRO A 195 -19.08 -9.43 -24.17
N ARG A 196 -19.54 -9.99 -23.04
CA ARG A 196 -20.60 -10.99 -23.07
C ARG A 196 -21.74 -10.36 -23.85
N ALA A 197 -22.06 -10.92 -25.03
CA ALA A 197 -23.24 -10.53 -25.77
C ALA A 197 -24.39 -10.60 -24.77
N ALA A 198 -24.98 -9.44 -24.44
CA ALA A 198 -26.22 -9.42 -23.68
C ALA A 198 -27.15 -10.39 -24.39
N GLY A 199 -27.53 -11.46 -23.69
CA GLY A 199 -28.29 -12.55 -24.28
C GLY A 199 -29.49 -11.93 -24.98
N ARG A 200 -29.54 -12.07 -26.32
CA ARG A 200 -30.75 -11.80 -27.07
C ARG A 200 -31.79 -12.77 -26.51
N CYS A 201 -32.71 -12.28 -25.69
CA CYS A 201 -33.92 -13.01 -25.36
C CYS A 201 -34.62 -13.31 -26.70
N PRO A 202 -34.81 -14.58 -27.09
CA PRO A 202 -35.36 -14.91 -28.41
C PRO A 202 -36.89 -14.73 -28.46
N PHE A 203 -37.51 -14.04 -27.48
CA PHE A 203 -38.96 -14.06 -27.33
C PHE A 203 -39.66 -12.73 -27.05
N LEU A 204 -39.05 -11.58 -27.34
CA LEU A 204 -39.82 -10.31 -27.29
C LEU A 204 -39.43 -9.39 -28.44
N PRO A 205 -40.32 -9.13 -29.41
CA PRO A 205 -40.19 -7.95 -30.24
C PRO A 205 -40.48 -6.73 -29.35
N VAL A 206 -39.45 -5.97 -29.03
CA VAL A 206 -39.59 -4.62 -28.47
C VAL A 206 -40.20 -3.74 -29.56
N ILE A 207 -41.53 -3.66 -29.57
CA ILE A 207 -42.23 -2.48 -30.10
C ILE A 207 -42.51 -1.62 -28.87
N LEU A 208 -41.68 -0.61 -28.65
CA LEU A 208 -42.02 0.50 -27.76
C LEU A 208 -43.05 1.38 -28.48
N THR A 209 -44.31 0.97 -28.45
CA THR A 209 -45.42 1.92 -28.66
C THR A 209 -45.81 2.48 -27.31
N PHE A 210 -45.42 3.74 -27.14
CA PHE A 210 -45.92 4.64 -26.12
C PHE A 210 -47.44 4.79 -26.30
N SER A 211 -48.24 4.16 -25.44
CA SER A 211 -49.65 4.50 -25.27
C SER A 211 -50.07 4.19 -23.84
N GLY A 212 -50.48 5.24 -23.13
CA GLY A 212 -50.80 5.19 -21.72
C GLY A 212 -51.97 4.25 -21.39
N SER A 213 -51.89 3.66 -20.21
CA SER A 213 -53.08 3.42 -19.40
C SER A 213 -52.67 3.34 -17.93
N GLN A 214 -53.13 4.32 -17.15
CA GLN A 214 -53.03 4.30 -15.70
C GLN A 214 -53.72 3.05 -15.15
N ARG A 215 -53.02 2.26 -14.33
CA ARG A 215 -53.66 1.29 -13.45
C ARG A 215 -53.10 1.39 -12.03
N ARG A 216 -53.70 2.32 -11.29
CA ARG A 216 -54.12 2.26 -9.89
C ARG A 216 -53.50 1.11 -9.08
N LEU A 217 -52.40 1.39 -8.37
CA LEU A 217 -51.91 0.53 -7.30
C LEU A 217 -52.83 0.68 -6.08
N ARG A 218 -53.35 -0.46 -5.59
CA ARG A 218 -54.09 -0.55 -4.33
C ARG A 218 -53.12 -0.37 -3.15
N PRO A 219 -53.50 0.36 -2.09
CA PRO A 219 -52.66 0.52 -0.91
C PRO A 219 -52.76 -0.72 -0.01
N ARG A 220 -51.62 -1.23 0.45
CA ARG A 220 -51.57 -2.19 1.56
C ARG A 220 -51.29 -1.41 2.85
N LYS A 221 -52.34 -1.16 3.63
CA LYS A 221 -52.26 -0.91 5.10
C LYS A 221 -51.51 -2.12 5.71
N GLY A 222 -50.65 -2.04 6.72
CA GLY A 222 -50.39 -1.04 7.75
C GLY A 222 -50.05 -1.84 9.03
N GLN A 223 -49.02 -1.45 9.76
CA GLN A 223 -48.80 -1.63 11.22
C GLN A 223 -47.37 -1.14 11.51
N ASP A 224 -47.19 0.09 11.95
CA ASP A 224 -47.29 0.63 13.33
C ASP A 224 -46.15 0.23 14.29
N HIS A 225 -45.30 1.25 14.49
CA HIS A 225 -44.60 1.67 15.70
C HIS A 225 -44.13 0.62 16.73
N ARG A 226 -42.80 0.53 16.88
CA ARG A 226 -42.19 0.61 18.21
C ARG A 226 -40.94 1.49 18.21
N GLU A 227 -41.06 2.49 19.05
CA GLU A 227 -40.13 3.53 19.45
C GLU A 227 -38.92 2.91 20.17
N GLU A 228 -37.70 3.23 19.74
CA GLU A 228 -36.56 3.26 20.65
C GLU A 228 -35.61 4.40 20.29
N ARG A 229 -35.35 5.18 21.32
CA ARG A 229 -34.86 6.54 21.34
C ARG A 229 -33.52 6.48 22.08
N THR A 230 -32.40 6.67 21.40
CA THR A 230 -31.09 6.96 21.99
C THR A 230 -30.25 7.68 20.92
N SER A 231 -30.39 9.00 20.83
CA SER A 231 -29.49 9.99 21.45
C SER A 231 -28.06 9.99 20.86
N TRP A 232 -27.88 10.72 19.76
CA TRP A 232 -26.64 11.45 19.50
C TRP A 232 -27.01 12.83 18.95
N THR A 233 -27.02 13.79 19.86
CA THR A 233 -27.29 15.20 19.61
C THR A 233 -25.96 15.89 19.26
N GLN A 234 -25.92 16.35 18.01
CA GLN A 234 -25.39 17.63 17.50
C GLN A 234 -23.88 17.95 17.51
N ALA A 235 -23.42 18.26 16.30
CA ALA A 235 -22.46 19.33 16.01
C ALA A 235 -23.05 20.19 14.84
N PRO A 236 -22.50 21.37 14.52
CA PRO A 236 -23.02 22.65 14.97
C PRO A 236 -23.62 23.50 13.83
N ARG A 237 -24.44 24.50 14.17
CA ARG A 237 -24.77 25.62 13.27
C ARG A 237 -24.78 26.94 14.03
N THR A 238 -24.05 27.92 13.49
CA THR A 238 -24.28 29.38 13.41
C THR A 238 -22.89 30.05 13.29
N GLY A 239 -22.62 31.00 12.41
CA GLY A 239 -23.49 31.82 11.57
C GLY A 239 -22.73 32.46 10.39
N PRO A 240 -23.30 33.48 9.73
CA PRO A 240 -22.86 33.97 8.44
C PRO A 240 -21.76 35.02 8.57
N VAL A 241 -20.76 34.99 7.68
CA VAL A 241 -19.83 36.10 7.48
C VAL A 241 -20.15 36.77 6.14
N THR A 242 -20.44 38.04 6.25
CA THR A 242 -20.83 38.98 5.21
C THR A 242 -19.73 39.19 4.16
N CYS A 243 -20.14 39.24 2.89
CA CYS A 243 -19.32 39.78 1.81
C CYS A 243 -19.17 41.30 2.00
N VAL A 244 -17.93 41.79 2.11
CA VAL A 244 -17.60 43.22 1.98
C VAL A 244 -16.58 43.38 0.86
N HIS A 245 -16.93 44.28 -0.06
CA HIS A 245 -16.10 44.77 -1.15
C HIS A 245 -14.77 45.37 -0.65
N GLY A 246 -13.67 45.11 -1.34
CA GLY A 246 -12.40 45.82 -1.11
C GLY A 246 -11.36 45.49 -2.17
N ARG A 247 -11.13 46.45 -3.08
CA ARG A 247 -10.26 46.38 -4.27
C ARG A 247 -8.79 46.10 -3.91
N PRO A 248 -8.00 45.49 -4.82
CA PRO A 248 -6.54 45.48 -4.70
C PRO A 248 -5.97 46.89 -4.95
N VAL A 249 -5.23 47.43 -3.99
CA VAL A 249 -4.36 48.60 -4.22
C VAL A 249 -3.08 48.10 -4.88
N VAL A 250 -2.98 48.38 -6.18
CA VAL A 250 -1.74 48.37 -6.93
C VAL A 250 -0.91 49.55 -6.45
N ARG A 251 0.18 49.31 -5.70
CA ARG A 251 1.16 50.35 -5.39
C ARG A 251 2.31 50.23 -6.39
N ALA A 252 2.20 50.99 -7.47
CA ALA A 252 3.32 51.36 -8.31
C ALA A 252 4.28 52.24 -7.50
N ALA A 253 5.56 51.85 -7.42
CA ALA A 253 6.62 52.75 -7.02
C ALA A 253 7.34 53.20 -8.29
N THR A 254 6.84 54.28 -8.86
CA THR A 254 7.62 55.19 -9.74
C THR A 254 8.72 55.83 -8.90
N GLY A 255 9.89 55.99 -9.54
CA GLY A 255 11.14 56.33 -8.89
C GLY A 255 11.29 57.77 -8.41
N PHE A 256 12.45 57.98 -7.79
CA PHE A 256 13.01 59.29 -7.47
C PHE A 256 14.55 59.15 -7.53
N GLY A 257 15.18 59.71 -8.57
CA GLY A 257 16.44 60.48 -8.39
C GLY A 257 16.06 61.91 -7.94
N PRO A 258 16.95 62.93 -7.93
CA PRO A 258 18.37 63.04 -8.31
C PRO A 258 19.22 63.42 -7.05
N VAL A 259 20.51 63.78 -7.01
CA VAL A 259 21.46 64.53 -7.87
C VAL A 259 22.86 64.00 -7.53
#